data_AF-A0A1J8PV22-F1
#
_entry.id   AF-A0A1J8PV22-F1
#
_cell.length_a   1.000
_cell.length_b   1.000
_cell.length_c   1.000
_cell.angle_alpha   90.00
_cell.angle_beta   90.00
_cell.angle_gamma   90.00
#
_symmetry.space_group_name_H-M   'P 1'
#
loop_
_entity.id
_entity.type
_entity.pdbx_description
1 polymer ?
#
loop_
_entity_poly.entity_id
_entity_poly.type
_entity_poly.pdbx_seq_one_letter_code
_entity_poly.pdbx_strand_id
1 'polypeptide(L)'
;MTSQQSQFHPLEVNPETGEPFLRLPAPHQSIIITPPREGDQSTLMQYFNDPAIFGWIDGSPVPFLPEHADFWVPFVKGQSDAILEYLKKSEEEFPNGPLQFMDDCPVRCLREVKENGTDVLIGDIAFRRGPFEEVLDGVERKQMQEENASKQAGDPTIQFAVGDWLATSHRGRGIMTAALGLLMSTWGTLEVTVFVRRTDS
;
A
#
# COMPACT_ATOMS: atom_id res chain seq x y z
N MET A 1 -21.58 -13.51 -20.01
CA MET A 1 -20.25 -13.47 -20.63
C MET A 1 -19.40 -12.59 -19.72
N THR A 2 -18.68 -13.17 -18.79
CA THR A 2 -17.73 -12.46 -17.94
C THR A 2 -16.58 -11.99 -18.83
N SER A 3 -16.31 -10.68 -18.89
CA SER A 3 -15.15 -10.19 -19.62
C SER A 3 -13.90 -10.80 -19.01
N GLN A 4 -13.03 -11.35 -19.85
CA GLN A 4 -11.71 -11.84 -19.49
C GLN A 4 -10.96 -10.71 -18.78
N GLN A 5 -10.50 -10.97 -17.55
CA GLN A 5 -9.74 -10.00 -16.76
C GLN A 5 -8.31 -10.51 -16.63
N SER A 6 -7.35 -9.66 -17.00
CA SER A 6 -5.94 -9.91 -16.73
C SER A 6 -5.69 -10.06 -15.23
N GLN A 7 -4.70 -10.84 -14.84
CA GLN A 7 -4.18 -10.92 -13.47
C GLN A 7 -3.70 -9.58 -12.93
N PHE A 8 -3.38 -8.62 -13.82
CA PHE A 8 -3.06 -7.24 -13.45
C PHE A 8 -4.31 -6.38 -13.23
N HIS A 9 -5.52 -6.86 -13.54
CA HIS A 9 -6.74 -6.11 -13.28
C HIS A 9 -6.85 -5.82 -11.76
N PRO A 10 -7.13 -4.57 -11.35
CA PRO A 10 -7.58 -3.42 -12.15
C PRO A 10 -6.49 -2.37 -12.42
N LEU A 11 -5.22 -2.72 -12.30
CA LEU A 11 -4.10 -1.82 -12.54
C LEU A 11 -4.09 -1.34 -14.01
N GLU A 12 -3.93 -0.04 -14.18
CA GLU A 12 -3.56 0.58 -15.46
C GLU A 12 -2.06 0.40 -15.66
N VAL A 13 -1.59 0.47 -16.92
CA VAL A 13 -0.16 0.40 -17.24
C VAL A 13 0.27 1.71 -17.86
N ASN A 14 1.30 2.34 -17.28
CA ASN A 14 1.89 3.54 -17.86
C ASN A 14 2.56 3.17 -19.20
N PRO A 15 2.16 3.76 -20.34
CA PRO A 15 2.67 3.37 -21.65
C PRO A 15 4.14 3.75 -21.86
N GLU A 16 4.67 4.72 -21.12
CA GLU A 16 6.06 5.17 -21.25
C GLU A 16 7.01 4.34 -20.39
N THR A 17 6.59 3.99 -19.17
CA THR A 17 7.44 3.28 -18.20
C THR A 17 7.14 1.80 -18.09
N GLY A 18 5.97 1.35 -18.54
CA GLY A 18 5.44 0.00 -18.31
C GLY A 18 5.01 -0.25 -16.86
N GLU A 19 5.06 0.77 -16.00
CA GLU A 19 4.75 0.64 -14.57
C GLU A 19 3.23 0.51 -14.36
N PRO A 20 2.78 -0.48 -13.57
CA PRO A 20 1.37 -0.58 -13.20
C PRO A 20 0.99 0.52 -12.20
N PHE A 21 -0.22 1.04 -12.27
CA PHE A 21 -0.71 2.05 -11.32
C PHE A 21 -2.24 1.99 -11.16
N LEU A 22 -2.72 2.64 -10.11
CA LEU A 22 -4.14 2.98 -9.94
C LEU A 22 -4.31 4.50 -9.91
N ARG A 23 -5.33 5.03 -10.58
CA ARG A 23 -5.65 6.46 -10.52
C ARG A 23 -6.75 6.75 -9.51
N LEU A 24 -6.55 7.75 -8.66
CA LEU A 24 -7.61 8.18 -7.76
C LEU A 24 -8.79 8.79 -8.56
N PRO A 25 -10.04 8.56 -8.13
CA PRO A 25 -11.21 9.14 -8.77
C PRO A 25 -11.26 10.67 -8.56
N ALA A 26 -12.21 11.33 -9.23
CA ALA A 26 -12.48 12.75 -9.00
C ALA A 26 -12.72 13.04 -7.51
N PRO A 27 -12.16 14.13 -6.96
CA PRO A 27 -11.43 15.24 -7.62
C PRO A 27 -9.89 15.07 -7.62
N HIS A 28 -9.37 13.87 -7.40
CA HIS A 28 -7.94 13.61 -7.19
C HIS A 28 -7.25 12.93 -8.38
N GLN A 29 -7.73 13.14 -9.62
CA GLN A 29 -7.22 12.42 -10.79
C GLN A 29 -5.74 12.69 -11.11
N SER A 30 -5.14 13.74 -10.54
CA SER A 30 -3.70 13.99 -10.60
C SER A 30 -2.89 13.05 -9.71
N ILE A 31 -3.52 12.25 -8.85
CA ILE A 31 -2.86 11.34 -7.92
C ILE A 31 -3.00 9.91 -8.42
N ILE A 32 -1.88 9.22 -8.49
CA ILE A 32 -1.78 7.80 -8.82
C ILE A 32 -1.16 7.03 -7.65
N ILE A 33 -1.46 5.74 -7.55
CA ILE A 33 -0.84 4.80 -6.63
C ILE A 33 0.06 3.88 -7.46
N THR A 34 1.35 3.84 -7.17
CA THR A 34 2.35 3.07 -7.91
C THR A 34 3.09 2.07 -7.01
N PRO A 35 3.87 1.15 -7.59
CA PRO A 35 4.92 0.44 -6.88
C PRO A 35 5.94 1.41 -6.25
N PRO A 36 6.65 0.97 -5.20
CA PRO A 36 7.83 1.68 -4.68
C PRO A 36 8.95 1.73 -5.73
N ARG A 37 9.70 2.83 -5.75
CA ARG A 37 10.80 3.04 -6.72
C ARG A 37 12.15 3.14 -6.04
N GLU A 38 13.17 2.64 -6.73
CA GLU A 38 14.56 2.98 -6.38
C GLU A 38 14.74 4.50 -6.52
N GLY A 39 15.16 5.18 -5.45
CA GLY A 39 15.29 6.63 -5.39
C GLY A 39 14.34 7.33 -4.41
N ASP A 40 13.32 6.63 -3.91
CA ASP A 40 12.37 7.17 -2.94
C ASP A 40 13.02 7.51 -1.58
N GLN A 41 14.25 7.05 -1.31
CA GLN A 41 14.96 7.21 -0.05
C GLN A 41 15.03 8.67 0.42
N SER A 42 15.43 9.57 -0.47
CA SER A 42 15.61 10.99 -0.13
C SER A 42 14.30 11.66 0.29
N THR A 43 13.22 11.34 -0.41
CA THR A 43 11.89 11.88 -0.14
C THR A 43 11.30 11.26 1.12
N LEU A 44 11.50 9.95 1.33
CA LEU A 44 11.09 9.26 2.55
C LEU A 44 11.80 9.85 3.77
N MET A 45 13.12 10.06 3.69
CA MET A 45 13.90 10.70 4.75
C MET A 45 13.39 12.10 5.09
N GLN A 46 13.05 12.89 4.07
CA GLN A 46 12.50 14.22 4.28
C GLN A 46 11.19 14.16 5.09
N TYR A 47 10.26 13.30 4.70
CA TYR A 47 8.97 13.19 5.38
C TYR A 47 9.08 12.53 6.76
N PHE A 48 9.93 11.51 6.93
CA PHE A 48 10.03 10.77 8.19
C PHE A 48 10.86 11.50 9.25
N ASN A 49 11.47 12.63 8.89
CA ASN A 49 12.05 13.59 9.84
C ASN A 49 11.20 14.86 10.00
N ASP A 50 10.07 14.99 9.30
CA ASP A 50 9.13 16.10 9.50
C ASP A 50 8.35 15.88 10.82
N PRO A 51 8.43 16.79 11.81
CA PRO A 51 7.68 16.68 13.06
C PRO A 51 6.17 16.63 12.90
N ALA A 52 5.63 17.13 11.79
CA ALA A 52 4.22 16.98 11.49
C ALA A 52 3.83 15.55 11.07
N ILE A 53 4.81 14.70 10.71
CA ILE A 53 4.60 13.36 10.16
C ILE A 53 5.12 12.28 11.12
N PHE A 54 6.37 12.35 11.60
CA PHE A 54 6.98 11.22 12.32
C PHE A 54 6.21 10.80 13.57
N GLY A 55 5.53 11.74 14.25
CA GLY A 55 4.73 11.44 15.44
C GLY A 55 3.51 10.56 15.18
N TRP A 56 3.18 10.33 13.91
CA TRP A 56 2.06 9.52 13.45
C TRP A 56 2.50 8.23 12.75
N ILE A 57 3.79 8.01 12.56
CA ILE A 57 4.33 6.81 11.92
C ILE A 57 4.78 5.85 13.02
N ASP A 58 4.08 4.73 13.15
CA ASP A 58 4.50 3.68 14.06
C ASP A 58 5.74 2.93 13.54
N GLY A 59 6.60 2.52 14.46
CA GLY A 59 7.81 1.74 14.17
C GLY A 59 8.96 2.50 13.48
N SER A 60 8.77 3.77 13.11
CA SER A 60 9.85 4.57 12.52
C SER A 60 10.84 5.06 13.59
N PRO A 61 12.15 4.84 13.44
CA PRO A 61 13.15 5.44 14.31
C PRO A 61 13.18 6.96 14.16
N VAL A 62 13.48 7.66 15.27
CA VAL A 62 13.61 9.13 15.31
C VAL A 62 14.99 9.47 15.91
N PRO A 63 15.91 10.10 15.15
CA PRO A 63 15.77 10.54 13.76
C PRO A 63 15.76 9.38 12.74
N PHE A 64 15.14 9.62 11.58
CA PHE A 64 15.13 8.67 10.46
C PHE A 64 16.38 8.87 9.58
N LEU A 65 17.40 8.06 9.84
CA LEU A 65 18.71 8.12 9.17
C LEU A 65 18.71 7.50 7.75
N PRO A 66 19.74 7.80 6.91
CA PRO A 66 19.88 7.21 5.59
C PRO A 66 19.82 5.68 5.58
N GLU A 67 20.43 5.02 6.57
CA GLU A 67 20.50 3.56 6.60
C GLU A 67 19.11 2.92 6.77
N HIS A 68 18.16 3.64 7.40
CA HIS A 68 16.78 3.19 7.50
C HIS A 68 16.05 3.29 6.17
N ALA A 69 16.32 4.34 5.38
CA ALA A 69 15.78 4.48 4.03
C ALA A 69 16.37 3.42 3.08
N ASP A 70 17.68 3.19 3.18
CA ASP A 70 18.42 2.20 2.40
C ASP A 70 18.00 0.76 2.72
N PHE A 71 17.47 0.51 3.92
CA PHE A 71 16.81 -0.74 4.26
C PHE A 71 15.36 -0.79 3.77
N TRP A 72 14.57 0.22 4.12
CA TRP A 72 13.11 0.18 3.96
C TRP A 72 12.69 0.19 2.50
N VAL A 73 13.28 1.06 1.67
CA VAL A 73 12.88 1.20 0.26
C VAL A 73 13.10 -0.11 -0.52
N PRO A 74 14.28 -0.77 -0.47
CA PRO A 74 14.46 -2.08 -1.10
C PRO A 74 13.56 -3.16 -0.52
N PHE A 75 13.27 -3.13 0.79
CA PHE A 75 12.39 -4.10 1.43
C PHE A 75 10.94 -4.02 0.92
N VAL A 76 10.34 -2.82 0.85
CA VAL A 76 8.98 -2.66 0.33
C VAL A 76 8.91 -2.84 -1.19
N LYS A 77 9.96 -2.42 -1.90
CA LYS A 77 10.09 -2.68 -3.33
C LYS A 77 10.16 -4.18 -3.63
N GLY A 78 10.96 -4.93 -2.89
CA GLY A 78 11.09 -6.38 -3.07
C GLY A 78 9.77 -7.13 -2.86
N GLN A 79 8.96 -6.72 -1.88
CA GLN A 79 7.61 -7.26 -1.69
C GLN A 79 6.72 -6.95 -2.89
N SER A 80 6.70 -5.69 -3.32
CA SER A 80 5.93 -5.25 -4.50
C SER A 80 6.34 -5.99 -5.77
N ASP A 81 7.65 -6.13 -6.03
CA ASP A 81 8.19 -6.79 -7.22
C ASP A 81 7.85 -8.29 -7.21
N ALA A 82 7.90 -8.95 -6.06
CA ALA A 82 7.52 -10.36 -5.93
C ALA A 82 6.05 -10.59 -6.29
N ILE A 83 5.17 -9.67 -5.88
CA ILE A 83 3.74 -9.72 -6.23
C ILE A 83 3.55 -9.54 -7.74
N LEU A 84 4.20 -8.54 -8.34
CA LEU A 84 4.13 -8.31 -9.78
C LEU A 84 4.68 -9.48 -10.60
N GLU A 85 5.77 -10.10 -10.14
CA GLU A 85 6.32 -11.30 -10.78
C GLU A 85 5.36 -12.49 -10.67
N TYR A 86 4.74 -12.68 -9.52
CA TYR A 86 3.73 -13.71 -9.31
C TYR A 86 2.51 -13.52 -10.22
N LEU A 87 2.01 -12.29 -10.35
CA LEU A 87 0.92 -11.94 -11.25
C LEU A 87 1.27 -12.24 -12.70
N LYS A 88 2.48 -11.87 -13.13
CA LYS A 88 2.99 -12.14 -14.47
C LYS A 88 3.04 -13.65 -14.76
N LYS A 89 3.61 -14.45 -13.85
CA LYS A 89 3.66 -15.91 -13.99
C LYS A 89 2.26 -16.51 -14.04
N SER A 90 1.35 -16.01 -13.19
CA SER A 90 -0.04 -16.49 -13.15
C SER A 90 -0.80 -16.21 -14.46
N GLU A 91 -0.56 -15.07 -15.10
CA GLU A 91 -1.13 -14.75 -16.42
C GLU A 91 -0.59 -15.70 -17.51
N GLU A 92 0.71 -16.02 -17.47
CA GLU A 92 1.36 -16.93 -18.43
C GLU A 92 0.92 -18.39 -18.24
N GLU A 93 0.82 -18.86 -16.99
CA GLU A 93 0.45 -20.24 -16.64
C GLU A 93 -1.06 -20.49 -16.79
N PHE A 94 -1.88 -19.51 -16.44
CA PHE A 94 -3.33 -19.60 -16.48
C PHE A 94 -3.91 -18.45 -17.32
N PRO A 95 -3.67 -18.46 -18.65
CA PRO A 95 -4.21 -17.42 -19.52
C PRO A 95 -5.74 -17.46 -19.46
N ASN A 96 -6.35 -16.35 -19.03
CA ASN A 96 -7.80 -16.25 -18.74
C ASN A 96 -8.29 -17.10 -17.56
N GLY A 97 -7.39 -17.52 -16.66
CA GLY A 97 -7.74 -18.15 -15.39
C GLY A 97 -8.41 -17.18 -14.41
N PRO A 98 -8.96 -17.67 -13.29
CA PRO A 98 -9.48 -16.80 -12.23
C PRO A 98 -8.36 -15.89 -11.67
N LEU A 99 -8.75 -14.70 -11.21
CA LEU A 99 -7.82 -13.82 -10.50
C LEU A 99 -7.24 -14.53 -9.28
N GLN A 100 -5.93 -14.44 -9.11
CA GLN A 100 -5.26 -15.02 -7.95
C GLN A 100 -5.48 -14.15 -6.71
N PHE A 101 -5.72 -14.80 -5.57
CA PHE A 101 -5.73 -14.11 -4.28
C PHE A 101 -4.31 -13.81 -3.83
N MET A 102 -4.12 -12.61 -3.27
CA MET A 102 -2.85 -12.14 -2.74
C MET A 102 -3.06 -11.54 -1.36
N ASP A 103 -2.01 -11.60 -0.55
CA ASP A 103 -2.02 -11.07 0.82
C ASP A 103 -1.61 -9.59 0.91
N ASP A 104 -1.29 -8.97 -0.23
CA ASP A 104 -0.77 -7.61 -0.31
C ASP A 104 -1.09 -6.98 -1.68
N CYS A 105 -0.82 -5.68 -1.82
CA CYS A 105 -1.04 -4.89 -3.03
C CYS A 105 0.31 -4.47 -3.65
N PRO A 106 0.52 -4.68 -4.96
CA PRO A 106 1.76 -4.29 -5.62
C PRO A 106 1.87 -2.77 -5.82
N VAL A 107 0.85 -2.00 -5.46
CA VAL A 107 0.88 -0.53 -5.51
C VAL A 107 0.52 0.04 -4.16
N ARG A 108 1.35 0.96 -3.66
CA ARG A 108 1.20 1.55 -2.32
C ARG A 108 1.59 3.02 -2.25
N CYS A 109 2.50 3.47 -3.13
CA CYS A 109 3.04 4.82 -3.08
C CYS A 109 2.09 5.81 -3.77
N LEU A 110 1.57 6.78 -3.02
CA LEU A 110 0.78 7.87 -3.59
C LEU A 110 1.72 8.88 -4.23
N ARG A 111 1.50 9.16 -5.51
CA ARG A 111 2.28 10.10 -6.31
C ARG A 111 1.38 11.12 -6.98
N GLU A 112 1.74 12.40 -6.87
CA GLU A 112 1.05 13.48 -7.60
C GLU A 112 1.76 13.74 -8.93
N VAL A 113 1.05 13.47 -10.02
CA VAL A 113 1.46 13.78 -11.40
C VAL A 113 1.38 15.29 -11.62
N LYS A 114 2.48 15.87 -12.09
CA LYS A 114 2.64 17.29 -12.40
C LYS A 114 2.30 17.55 -13.87
N GLU A 115 2.10 18.83 -14.21
CA GLU A 115 1.72 19.25 -15.58
C GLU A 115 2.73 18.82 -16.66
N ASN A 116 4.00 18.69 -16.30
CA ASN A 116 5.08 18.25 -17.19
C ASN A 116 5.18 16.72 -17.31
N GLY A 117 4.25 15.95 -16.74
CA GLY A 117 4.22 14.49 -16.77
C GLY A 117 5.08 13.78 -15.72
N THR A 118 5.97 14.50 -15.01
CA THR A 118 6.70 13.94 -13.87
C THR A 118 5.77 13.73 -12.68
N ASP A 119 6.16 12.88 -11.73
CA ASP A 119 5.40 12.69 -10.49
C ASP A 119 6.29 12.84 -9.26
N VAL A 120 5.66 13.11 -8.12
CA VAL A 120 6.34 13.26 -6.82
C VAL A 120 5.66 12.38 -5.80
N LEU A 121 6.46 11.64 -5.01
CA LEU A 121 5.96 10.86 -3.87
C LEU A 121 5.39 11.81 -2.81
N ILE A 122 4.13 11.60 -2.45
CA ILE A 122 3.39 12.42 -1.49
C ILE A 122 2.79 11.60 -0.35
N GLY A 123 2.86 10.27 -0.40
CA GLY A 123 2.31 9.41 0.64
C GLY A 123 2.51 7.94 0.34
N ASP A 124 2.06 7.11 1.27
CA ASP A 124 2.02 5.67 1.14
C ASP A 124 0.76 5.13 1.82
N ILE A 125 0.20 4.05 1.29
CA ILE A 125 -0.89 3.28 1.89
C ILE A 125 -0.64 1.80 1.65
N ALA A 126 -0.71 0.98 2.69
CA ALA A 126 -0.52 -0.46 2.57
C ALA A 126 -1.49 -1.23 3.45
N PHE A 127 -1.92 -2.38 2.92
CA PHE A 127 -2.57 -3.41 3.73
C PHE A 127 -1.48 -4.35 4.21
N ARG A 128 -1.53 -4.70 5.50
CA ARG A 128 -0.69 -5.75 6.06
C ARG A 128 -1.56 -6.65 6.91
N ARG A 129 -1.22 -7.93 7.02
CA ARG A 129 -1.86 -8.79 8.02
C ARG A 129 -1.75 -8.14 9.40
N GLY A 130 -2.82 -8.24 10.18
CA GLY A 130 -3.02 -7.52 11.43
C GLY A 130 -1.83 -7.71 12.39
N PRO A 131 -1.18 -6.62 12.84
CA PRO A 131 -0.13 -6.69 13.83
C PRO A 131 -0.68 -6.80 15.26
N PHE A 132 -1.99 -6.59 15.45
CA PHE A 132 -2.69 -6.68 16.74
C PHE A 132 -2.05 -5.82 17.84
N GLU A 133 -1.62 -4.60 17.50
CA GLU A 133 -0.92 -3.67 18.40
C GLU A 133 -1.78 -3.26 19.62
N GLU A 134 -3.10 -3.35 19.48
CA GLU A 134 -4.09 -3.12 20.53
C GLU A 134 -4.09 -4.20 21.63
N VAL A 135 -3.57 -5.39 21.36
CA VAL A 135 -3.52 -6.52 22.31
C VAL A 135 -2.30 -6.36 23.21
N LEU A 136 -2.49 -5.90 24.44
CA LEU A 136 -1.38 -5.55 25.35
C LEU A 136 -0.57 -6.77 25.83
N ASP A 137 -1.19 -7.94 25.95
CA ASP A 137 -0.50 -9.18 26.30
C ASP A 137 0.33 -9.68 25.12
N GLY A 138 1.65 -9.79 25.32
CA GLY A 138 2.58 -10.16 24.24
C GLY A 138 2.47 -11.62 23.78
N VAL A 139 2.00 -12.53 24.65
CA VAL A 139 1.81 -13.94 24.29
C VAL A 139 0.53 -14.08 23.46
N GLU A 140 -0.56 -13.48 23.91
CA GLU A 140 -1.84 -13.44 23.19
C GLU A 140 -1.66 -12.77 21.82
N ARG A 141 -0.99 -11.60 21.78
CA ARG A 141 -0.69 -10.90 20.52
C ARG A 141 0.05 -11.80 19.53
N LYS A 142 1.10 -12.49 20.00
CA LYS A 142 1.88 -13.39 19.14
C LYS A 142 1.05 -14.56 18.63
N GLN A 143 0.20 -15.14 19.48
CA GLN A 143 -0.72 -16.21 19.07
C GLN A 143 -1.68 -15.72 17.98
N MET A 144 -2.29 -14.55 18.16
CA MET A 144 -3.19 -13.96 17.15
C MET A 144 -2.45 -13.65 15.84
N GLN A 145 -1.22 -13.16 15.90
CA GLN A 145 -0.37 -12.94 14.72
C GLN A 145 -0.07 -14.26 13.98
N GLU A 146 0.33 -15.32 14.70
CA GLU A 146 0.63 -16.64 14.14
C GLU A 146 -0.61 -17.29 13.52
N GLU A 147 -1.74 -17.26 14.22
CA GLU A 147 -3.03 -17.75 13.73
C GLU A 147 -3.43 -17.00 12.45
N ASN A 148 -3.37 -15.66 12.48
CA ASN A 148 -3.74 -14.86 11.33
C ASN A 148 -2.76 -15.04 10.16
N ALA A 149 -1.47 -15.25 10.40
CA ALA A 149 -0.45 -15.53 9.38
C ALA A 149 -0.58 -16.93 8.75
N SER A 150 -1.18 -17.89 9.48
CA SER A 150 -1.37 -19.26 8.98
C SER A 150 -2.50 -19.40 7.96
N LYS A 151 -3.40 -18.41 7.87
CA LYS A 151 -4.53 -18.41 6.94
C LYS A 151 -4.06 -18.30 5.50
N GLN A 152 -4.77 -18.97 4.58
CA GLN A 152 -4.49 -18.89 3.15
C GLN A 152 -4.95 -17.55 2.57
N ALA A 153 -4.21 -16.99 1.60
CA ALA A 153 -4.64 -15.80 0.87
C ALA A 153 -6.07 -15.96 0.33
N GLY A 154 -6.91 -14.94 0.55
CA GLY A 154 -8.33 -14.96 0.21
C GLY A 154 -9.25 -15.52 1.29
N ASP A 155 -8.73 -16.02 2.42
CA ASP A 155 -9.55 -16.37 3.58
C ASP A 155 -10.24 -15.09 4.14
N PRO A 156 -11.59 -15.05 4.19
CA PRO A 156 -12.33 -13.86 4.58
C PRO A 156 -12.17 -13.50 6.06
N THR A 157 -11.61 -14.40 6.87
CA THR A 157 -11.35 -14.17 8.29
C THR A 157 -9.98 -13.55 8.56
N ILE A 158 -9.16 -13.33 7.54
CA ILE A 158 -7.88 -12.62 7.72
C ILE A 158 -8.17 -11.21 8.20
N GLN A 159 -7.58 -10.86 9.33
CA GLN A 159 -7.61 -9.49 9.82
C GLN A 159 -6.46 -8.73 9.19
N PHE A 160 -6.79 -7.63 8.53
CA PHE A 160 -5.81 -6.71 7.95
C PHE A 160 -5.76 -5.42 8.76
N ALA A 161 -4.59 -4.83 8.81
CA ALA A 161 -4.39 -3.44 9.23
C ALA A 161 -4.00 -2.60 8.02
N VAL A 162 -4.41 -1.34 8.05
CA VAL A 162 -3.98 -0.33 7.09
C VAL A 162 -2.94 0.54 7.77
N GLY A 163 -1.78 0.67 7.13
CA GLY A 163 -0.79 1.69 7.48
C GLY A 163 -0.74 2.73 6.39
N ASP A 164 -0.71 4.01 6.75
CA ASP A 164 -0.61 5.09 5.79
C ASP A 164 0.14 6.31 6.33
N TRP A 165 0.65 7.11 5.40
CA TRP A 165 1.09 8.47 5.69
C TRP A 165 0.89 9.36 4.46
N LEU A 166 0.73 10.66 4.71
CA LEU A 166 0.57 11.66 3.67
C LEU A 166 1.34 12.93 4.03
N ALA A 167 2.04 13.48 3.03
CA ALA A 167 2.74 14.75 3.09
C ALA A 167 1.83 15.84 3.66
N THR A 168 2.39 16.65 4.55
CA THR A 168 1.65 17.70 5.27
C THR A 168 0.92 18.66 4.32
N SER A 169 1.51 18.96 3.16
CA SER A 169 0.94 19.80 2.10
C SER A 169 -0.32 19.22 1.43
N HIS A 170 -0.62 17.93 1.63
CA HIS A 170 -1.72 17.22 0.97
C HIS A 170 -2.80 16.77 1.95
N ARG A 171 -2.65 17.04 3.26
CA ARG A 171 -3.64 16.70 4.29
C ARG A 171 -4.92 17.51 4.19
N GLY A 172 -6.00 16.99 4.78
CA GLY A 172 -7.31 17.66 4.83
C GLY A 172 -8.05 17.70 3.49
N ARG A 173 -7.53 17.05 2.45
CA ARG A 173 -8.09 17.06 1.09
C ARG A 173 -8.93 15.82 0.74
N GLY A 174 -9.05 14.85 1.65
CA GLY A 174 -9.75 13.58 1.38
C GLY A 174 -8.96 12.56 0.55
N ILE A 175 -7.70 12.84 0.22
CA ILE A 175 -6.85 11.99 -0.63
C ILE A 175 -6.70 10.57 -0.07
N MET A 176 -6.35 10.44 1.22
CA MET A 176 -6.15 9.11 1.82
C MET A 176 -7.44 8.31 1.91
N THR A 177 -8.57 8.98 2.19
CA THR A 177 -9.90 8.34 2.15
C THR A 177 -10.22 7.84 0.74
N ALA A 178 -9.92 8.62 -0.30
CA ALA A 178 -10.11 8.20 -1.68
C ALA A 178 -9.18 7.03 -2.06
N ALA A 179 -7.93 7.04 -1.61
CA ALA A 179 -6.98 5.95 -1.84
C ALA A 179 -7.41 4.65 -1.16
N LEU A 180 -7.78 4.70 0.11
CA LEU A 180 -8.29 3.55 0.85
C LEU A 180 -9.58 3.01 0.21
N GLY A 181 -10.52 3.90 -0.12
CA GLY A 181 -11.77 3.53 -0.78
C GLY A 181 -11.54 2.86 -2.13
N LEU A 182 -10.62 3.40 -2.94
CA LEU A 182 -10.22 2.80 -4.20
C LEU A 182 -9.67 1.39 -3.96
N LEU A 183 -8.63 1.25 -3.15
CA LEU A 183 -7.99 -0.04 -2.92
C LEU A 183 -8.94 -1.09 -2.33
N MET A 184 -9.84 -0.72 -1.41
CA MET A 184 -10.86 -1.66 -0.92
C MET A 184 -11.86 -2.05 -2.02
N SER A 185 -12.27 -1.12 -2.87
CA SER A 185 -13.25 -1.44 -3.92
C SER A 185 -12.66 -2.25 -5.09
N THR A 186 -11.35 -2.15 -5.30
CA THR A 186 -10.70 -2.68 -6.51
C THR A 186 -9.74 -3.84 -6.24
N TRP A 187 -9.07 -3.85 -5.09
CA TRP A 187 -8.06 -4.86 -4.73
C TRP A 187 -8.48 -5.68 -3.52
N GLY A 188 -8.82 -5.01 -2.42
CA GLY A 188 -9.25 -5.65 -1.18
C GLY A 188 -10.71 -6.03 -1.24
N THR A 189 -11.08 -7.15 -1.85
CA THR A 189 -12.44 -7.74 -1.75
C THR A 189 -12.75 -8.28 -0.34
N LEU A 190 -12.27 -7.61 0.70
CA LEU A 190 -12.27 -8.03 2.10
C LEU A 190 -13.36 -7.28 2.88
N GLU A 191 -13.99 -7.98 3.81
CA GLU A 191 -14.62 -7.33 4.97
C GLU A 191 -13.52 -6.73 5.84
N VAL A 192 -13.04 -5.53 5.50
CA VAL A 192 -12.01 -4.84 6.29
C VAL A 192 -12.65 -4.25 7.53
N THR A 193 -12.24 -4.72 8.72
CA THR A 193 -12.51 -4.02 9.98
C THR A 193 -11.54 -2.86 10.10
N VAL A 194 -11.99 -1.65 9.75
CA VAL A 194 -11.17 -0.43 9.87
C VAL A 194 -11.23 0.09 11.31
N PHE A 195 -10.10 0.02 12.04
CA PHE A 195 -9.94 0.70 13.32
C PHE A 195 -9.44 2.13 13.08
N VAL A 196 -10.35 3.10 13.09
CA VAL A 196 -9.96 4.52 13.11
C VAL A 196 -9.68 4.92 14.56
N ARG A 197 -8.41 5.13 14.92
CA ARG A 197 -8.07 5.85 16.16
C ARG A 197 -8.47 7.32 15.98
N ARG A 198 -9.63 7.71 16.50
CA ARG A 198 -9.90 9.11 16.82
C ARG A 198 -9.31 9.38 18.20
N THR A 199 -8.24 10.17 18.26
CA THR A 199 -7.88 10.88 19.49
C THR A 199 -8.54 12.25 19.41
N ASP A 200 -9.59 12.45 20.19
CA ASP A 200 -10.14 13.77 20.42
C ASP A 200 -9.04 14.64 21.06
N SER A 201 -8.85 15.82 20.46
CA SER A 201 -7.91 16.87 20.88
C SER A 201 -8.16 17.39 22.28
#